data_AF-A0A6P2P8G9-F1
#
_entry.id   AF-A0A6P2P8G9-F1
#
_cell.length_a   1.000
_cell.length_b   1.000
_cell.length_c   1.000
_cell.angle_alpha   90.00
_cell.angle_beta   90.00
_cell.angle_gamma   90.00
#
_symmetry.space_group_name_H-M   'P 1'
#
loop_
_entity.id
_entity.type
_entity.pdbx_description
1 polymer ?
#
loop_
_entity_poly.entity_id
_entity_poly.type
_entity_poly.pdbx_seq_one_letter_code
_entity_poly.pdbx_strand_id
1 'polypeptide(L)'
;MESTVTLRQAYLIMFEFLEREWESLDRPEVLGALLSSLALWGEPNGQGAPMDAAVFPEWLECTRRVLRDGKHGGYGNADIRLSPE
;
A
#
# COMPACT_ATOMS: atom_id res chain seq x y z
N MET A 1 19.44 2.19 -7.74
CA MET A 1 19.43 3.04 -6.55
C MET A 1 18.19 2.68 -5.78
N GLU A 2 18.33 1.96 -4.66
CA GLU A 2 17.19 1.68 -3.79
C GLU A 2 16.67 3.01 -3.24
N SER A 3 15.38 3.26 -3.44
CA SER A 3 14.73 4.45 -2.90
C SER A 3 13.82 3.98 -1.79
N THR A 4 14.15 4.36 -0.56
CA THR A 4 13.32 4.09 0.61
C THR A 4 12.10 5.00 0.57
N VAL A 5 10.92 4.44 0.75
CA VAL A 5 9.68 5.20 0.92
C VAL A 5 9.54 5.62 2.38
N THR A 6 8.98 6.81 2.60
CA THR A 6 8.59 7.26 3.95
C THR A 6 7.39 6.47 4.46
N LEU A 7 7.15 6.47 5.78
CA LEU A 7 5.98 5.82 6.38
C LEU A 7 4.66 6.33 5.78
N ARG A 8 4.56 7.64 5.55
CA ARG A 8 3.39 8.26 4.90
C ARG A 8 3.17 7.72 3.49
N GLN A 9 4.25 7.60 2.71
CA GLN A 9 4.17 7.05 1.35
C GLN A 9 3.78 5.57 1.40
N ALA A 10 4.37 4.77 2.29
CA ALA A 10 4.00 3.37 2.44
C ALA A 10 2.50 3.19 2.77
N TYR A 11 1.97 4.02 3.68
CA TYR A 11 0.54 4.02 4.01
C TYR A 11 -0.34 4.35 2.78
N LEU A 12 0.01 5.40 2.03
CA LEU A 12 -0.74 5.79 0.84
C LEU A 12 -0.67 4.73 -0.27
N ILE A 13 0.48 4.08 -0.45
CA ILE A 13 0.65 3.00 -1.44
C ILE A 13 -0.26 1.83 -1.08
N MET A 14 -0.32 1.49 0.21
CA MET A 14 -1.21 0.44 0.69
C MET A 14 -2.68 0.82 0.46
N PHE A 15 -3.06 2.05 0.75
CA PHE A 15 -4.42 2.51 0.52
C PHE A 15 -4.81 2.47 -0.95
N GLU A 16 -3.97 3.00 -1.85
CA GLU A 16 -4.22 3.02 -3.29
C GLU A 16 -4.30 1.60 -3.88
N PHE A 17 -3.46 0.68 -3.39
CA PHE A 17 -3.53 -0.72 -3.80
C PHE A 17 -4.86 -1.36 -3.39
N LEU A 18 -5.31 -1.15 -2.15
CA LEU A 18 -6.58 -1.71 -1.69
C LEU A 18 -7.79 -1.11 -2.39
N GLU A 19 -7.77 0.18 -2.69
CA GLU A 19 -8.83 0.85 -3.44
C GLU A 19 -8.94 0.29 -4.86
N ARG A 20 -7.79 0.12 -5.54
CA ARG A 20 -7.75 -0.48 -6.88
C ARG A 20 -8.26 -1.92 -6.88
N GLU A 21 -7.84 -2.71 -5.91
CA GLU A 21 -8.29 -4.10 -5.79
C GLU A 21 -9.77 -4.16 -5.41
N TRP A 22 -10.26 -3.25 -4.56
CA TRP A 22 -11.68 -3.15 -4.27
C TRP A 22 -12.52 -2.84 -5.51
N GLU A 23 -12.05 -1.92 -6.36
CA GLU A 23 -12.73 -1.58 -7.62
C GLU A 23 -12.69 -2.72 -8.67
N SER A 24 -11.63 -3.54 -8.64
CA SER A 24 -11.44 -4.65 -9.59
C SER A 24 -12.16 -5.94 -9.16
N LEU A 25 -12.40 -6.10 -7.87
CA LEU A 25 -12.98 -7.31 -7.29
C LEU A 25 -14.51 -7.25 -7.24
N ASP A 26 -15.14 -8.24 -7.86
CA ASP A 26 -16.61 -8.37 -7.89
C ASP A 26 -17.22 -8.75 -6.52
N ARG A 27 -16.38 -9.08 -5.52
CA ARG A 27 -16.80 -9.61 -4.21
C ARG A 27 -15.91 -9.16 -3.03
N PRO A 28 -16.51 -8.67 -1.93
CA PRO A 28 -15.78 -8.22 -0.73
C PRO A 28 -14.92 -9.30 -0.05
N GLU A 29 -15.29 -10.58 -0.16
CA GLU A 29 -14.55 -11.69 0.46
C GLU A 29 -13.15 -11.87 -0.15
N VAL A 30 -12.98 -11.45 -1.41
CA VAL A 30 -11.69 -11.52 -2.10
C VAL A 30 -10.72 -10.48 -1.55
N LEU A 31 -11.22 -9.34 -1.06
CA LEU A 31 -10.40 -8.33 -0.38
C LEU A 31 -9.81 -8.88 0.93
N GLY A 32 -10.57 -9.69 1.68
CA GLY A 32 -10.07 -10.36 2.89
C GLY A 32 -8.97 -11.39 2.60
N ALA A 33 -9.12 -12.16 1.53
CA ALA A 33 -8.09 -13.10 1.07
C ALA A 33 -6.83 -12.37 0.58
N LEU A 34 -7.00 -11.27 -0.16
CA LEU A 34 -5.92 -10.39 -0.60
C LEU A 34 -5.16 -9.81 0.59
N LEU A 35 -5.85 -9.21 1.56
CA LEU A 35 -5.24 -8.69 2.79
C LEU A 35 -4.47 -9.78 3.56
N SER A 36 -4.97 -11.02 3.53
CA SER A 36 -4.28 -12.17 4.12
C SER A 36 -3.03 -12.58 3.33
N SER A 37 -3.01 -12.43 2.00
CA SER A 37 -1.81 -12.64 1.17
C SER A 37 -0.78 -11.50 1.29
N LEU A 38 -1.22 -10.31 1.68
CA LEU A 38 -0.38 -9.15 1.95
C LEU A 38 0.18 -9.14 3.37
N ALA A 39 -0.41 -9.91 4.28
CA ALA A 39 0.12 -10.11 5.62
C ALA A 39 1.48 -10.80 5.51
N LEU A 40 2.54 -10.00 5.64
CA LEU A 40 3.91 -10.50 5.78
C LEU A 40 3.91 -11.60 6.84
N TRP A 41 4.26 -12.82 6.44
CA TRP A 41 4.59 -13.86 7.41
C TRP A 41 5.82 -13.35 8.16
N GLY A 42 5.62 -13.05 9.44
CA GLY A 42 6.71 -12.86 10.37
C GLY A 42 7.44 -14.19 10.53
N GLU A 43 8.44 -14.43 9.69
CA GLU A 43 9.57 -15.24 10.12
C GLU A 43 10.13 -14.56 11.39
N PRO A 44 10.39 -15.28 12.48
CA PRO A 44 10.87 -14.73 13.78
C PRO A 44 12.09 -13.80 13.69
N ASN A 45 12.75 -13.78 12.54
CA ASN A 45 14.01 -13.18 12.18
C ASN A 45 13.85 -11.91 11.30
N GLY A 46 12.63 -11.42 11.09
CA GLY A 46 12.39 -10.14 10.41
C GLY A 46 12.74 -10.13 8.91
N GLN A 47 12.89 -11.30 8.30
CA GLN A 47 13.16 -11.48 6.88
C GLN A 47 11.87 -12.00 6.22
N GLY A 48 10.87 -11.13 6.11
CA GLY A 48 9.65 -11.46 5.39
C GLY A 48 9.95 -11.69 3.91
N ALA A 49 9.52 -12.83 3.37
CA ALA A 49 9.51 -13.06 1.94
C ALA A 49 8.59 -12.02 1.26
N PRO A 50 8.91 -11.57 0.03
CA PRO A 50 8.11 -10.58 -0.63
C PRO A 50 6.69 -11.10 -0.85
N MET A 51 5.73 -10.19 -0.65
CA MET A 51 4.42 -10.13 -1.29
C MET A 51 4.34 -11.03 -2.54
N ASP A 52 3.25 -11.79 -2.68
CA ASP A 52 3.03 -12.68 -3.84
C ASP A 52 3.58 -12.02 -5.11
N ALA A 53 4.55 -12.68 -5.77
CA ALA A 53 5.23 -12.12 -6.91
C ALA A 53 4.24 -11.73 -8.02
N ALA A 54 3.05 -12.34 -8.04
CA ALA A 54 1.97 -12.00 -8.96
C ALA A 54 1.37 -10.60 -8.72
N VAL A 55 1.34 -10.10 -7.47
CA VAL A 55 0.76 -8.78 -7.13
C VAL A 55 1.79 -7.66 -7.01
N PHE A 56 3.07 -8.02 -7.07
CA PHE A 56 4.19 -7.06 -7.00
C PHE A 56 4.18 -6.01 -8.13
N PRO A 57 3.83 -6.31 -9.40
CA PRO A 57 3.73 -5.31 -10.45
C PRO A 57 2.67 -4.22 -10.16
N GLU A 58 1.50 -4.63 -9.67
CA GLU A 58 0.38 -3.76 -9.32
C GLU A 58 0.74 -2.87 -8.13
N TRP A 59 1.39 -3.45 -7.12
CA TRP A 59 1.96 -2.71 -5.99
C TRP A 59 2.97 -1.65 -6.44
N LEU A 60 3.85 -2.01 -7.38
CA LEU A 60 4.86 -1.09 -7.91
C LEU A 60 4.23 0.03 -8.74
N GLU A 61 3.12 -0.22 -9.43
CA GLU A 61 2.35 0.83 -10.10
C GLU A 61 1.75 1.81 -9.09
N CYS A 62 1.10 1.33 -8.03
CA CYS A 62 0.57 2.16 -6.95
C CYS A 62 1.69 2.97 -6.29
N THR A 63 2.85 2.35 -6.06
CA THR A 63 4.07 3.02 -5.59
C THR A 63 4.45 4.21 -6.47
N ARG A 64 4.51 4.01 -7.79
CA ARG A 64 4.87 5.07 -8.73
C ARG A 64 3.83 6.18 -8.76
N ARG A 65 2.54 5.85 -8.70
CA ARG A 65 1.44 6.83 -8.70
C ARG A 65 1.48 7.70 -7.44
N VAL A 66 1.53 7.10 -6.24
CA VAL A 66 1.66 7.85 -4.98
C VAL A 66 2.88 8.77 -4.99
N LEU A 67 4.04 8.28 -5.42
CA LEU A 67 5.27 9.08 -5.45
C LEU A 67 5.21 10.22 -6.48
N ARG A 68 4.56 10.00 -7.63
CA ARG A 68 4.35 11.04 -8.64
C ARG A 68 3.36 12.08 -8.12
N ASP A 69 2.21 11.65 -7.62
CA ASP A 69 1.10 12.54 -7.30
C ASP A 69 1.37 13.32 -6.00
N GLY A 70 2.08 12.70 -5.05
CA GLY A 70 2.60 13.39 -3.87
C GLY A 70 3.57 14.54 -4.20
N LYS A 71 4.39 14.41 -5.26
CA LYS A 71 5.27 15.52 -5.71
C LYS A 71 4.49 16.72 -6.27
N HIS A 72 3.25 16.50 -6.72
CA HIS A 72 2.38 17.55 -7.26
C HIS A 72 1.37 18.06 -6.22
N GLY A 73 1.54 17.75 -4.94
CA GLY A 73 0.63 18.17 -3.87
C GLY A 73 -0.60 17.27 -3.68
N GLY A 74 -0.65 16.10 -4.33
CA GLY A 74 -1.68 15.10 -4.12
C GLY A 74 -1.69 14.56 -2.68
N TYR A 75 -2.84 14.04 -2.25
CA TYR A 75 -3.07 13.47 -0.92
C TYR A 75 -2.88 14.43 0.26
N GLY A 76 -2.95 15.76 0.05
CA GLY A 76 -2.87 16.74 1.16
C GLY A 76 -3.98 16.57 2.21
N ASN A 77 -5.11 15.97 1.84
CA ASN A 77 -6.23 15.66 2.75
C ASN A 77 -6.03 14.36 3.54
N ALA A 78 -4.99 13.57 3.23
CA ALA A 78 -4.68 12.35 3.97
C ALA A 78 -3.91 12.63 5.28
N ASP A 79 -3.50 13.88 5.50
CA ASP A 79 -2.80 14.28 6.72
C ASP A 79 -3.78 14.41 7.89
N ILE A 80 -3.80 13.40 8.76
CA ILE A 80 -4.59 13.46 10.00
C ILE A 80 -3.99 14.51 10.92
N ARG A 81 -4.75 15.58 11.19
CA ARG A 81 -4.40 16.58 12.21
C ARG A 81 -5.18 16.23 13.48
N LEU A 82 -4.51 15.63 14.45
CA LEU A 82 -5.08 15.47 15.78
C LEU A 82 -5.13 16.84 16.44
N SER A 83 -6.35 17.31 16.74
CA SER A 83 -6.50 18.49 17.59
C SER A 83 -6.15 18.10 19.03
N PRO A 84 -5.44 18.93 19.79
CA PRO A 84 -5.28 18.69 21.22
C PRO A 84 -6.68 18.67 21.87
N GLU A 85 -6.95 17.64 22.67
CA GLU A 85 -8.11 17.61 23.57
C GLU A 85 -8.00 18.68 24.68
#